data_AF-A0A5E4I4L7-F1
#
_entry.id   AF-A0A5E4I4L7-F1
#
_cell.length_a   1.000
_cell.length_b   1.000
_cell.length_c   1.000
_cell.angle_alpha   90.00
_cell.angle_beta   90.00
_cell.angle_gamma   90.00
#
_symmetry.space_group_name_H-M   'P 1'
#
loop_
_entity.id
_entity.type
_entity.pdbx_description
1 polymer ?
#
loop_
_entity_poly.entity_id
_entity_poly.type
_entity_poly.pdbx_seq_one_letter_code
_entity_poly.pdbx_strand_id
1 'polypeptide(L)'
;MGKQISLKKKTDVLSASEIGQYRYCSYAWWLQRCGYEPESQSLEPGKHVHVALGNTIDKFDKKLRYSQWYALLGSVVLCIAFLLVFWR
;
A
#
# COMPACT_ATOMS: atom_id res chain seq x y z
N MET A 1 -30.04 14.33 -15.06
CA MET A 1 -29.92 13.58 -13.78
C MET A 1 -28.78 14.19 -12.99
N GLY A 2 -29.09 15.04 -11.99
CA GLY A 2 -28.08 15.71 -11.18
C GLY A 2 -27.36 14.72 -10.29
N LYS A 3 -26.06 14.53 -10.53
CA LYS A 3 -25.16 13.72 -9.67
C LYS A 3 -25.22 14.33 -8.27
N GLN A 4 -25.64 13.56 -7.26
CA GLN A 4 -25.68 14.04 -5.88
C GLN A 4 -24.28 14.51 -5.47
N ILE A 5 -24.14 15.80 -5.19
CA ILE A 5 -22.90 16.40 -4.71
C ILE A 5 -22.77 16.01 -3.23
N SER A 6 -22.09 14.89 -2.97
CA SER A 6 -21.68 14.55 -1.62
C SER A 6 -20.57 15.53 -1.24
N LEU A 7 -20.92 16.56 -0.47
CA LEU A 7 -19.94 17.50 0.07
C LEU A 7 -18.99 16.72 0.98
N LYS A 8 -17.78 16.44 0.48
CA LYS A 8 -16.73 15.78 1.24
C LYS A 8 -16.47 16.63 2.49
N LYS A 9 -16.73 16.07 3.68
CA LYS A 9 -16.58 16.77 4.96
C LYS A 9 -15.19 17.40 5.00
N LYS A 10 -15.10 18.73 5.14
CA LYS A 10 -13.81 19.44 5.23
C LYS A 10 -13.04 18.90 6.43
N THR A 11 -12.01 18.11 6.17
CA THR A 11 -11.00 17.72 7.14
C THR A 11 -9.78 18.61 6.97
N ASP A 12 -9.15 19.00 8.08
CA ASP A 12 -7.87 19.74 8.05
C ASP A 12 -6.69 18.86 7.61
N VAL A 13 -6.92 17.55 7.45
CA VAL A 13 -5.94 16.61 6.92
C VAL A 13 -5.95 16.66 5.39
N LEU A 14 -4.77 16.85 4.80
CA LEU A 14 -4.50 16.77 3.36
C LEU A 14 -3.75 15.47 3.05
N SER A 15 -4.17 14.75 2.01
CA SER A 15 -3.37 13.64 1.48
C SER A 15 -2.19 14.14 0.62
N ALA A 16 -1.20 13.29 0.41
CA ALA A 16 -0.11 13.59 -0.53
C ALA A 16 -0.62 13.88 -1.96
N SER A 17 -1.68 13.17 -2.40
CA SER A 17 -2.30 13.42 -3.70
C SER A 17 -2.98 14.78 -3.79
N GLU A 18 -3.62 15.25 -2.71
CA GLU A 18 -4.21 16.60 -2.64
C GLU A 18 -3.12 17.69 -2.73
N ILE A 19 -1.98 17.49 -2.07
CA ILE A 19 -0.85 18.43 -2.13
C ILE A 19 -0.31 18.51 -3.58
N GLY A 20 -0.11 17.36 -4.22
CA GLY A 20 0.34 17.29 -5.61
C GLY A 20 -0.65 17.97 -6.57
N GLN A 21 -1.95 17.73 -6.37
CA GLN A 21 -2.99 18.35 -7.18
C GLN A 21 -3.05 19.86 -6.98
N TYR A 22 -2.95 20.35 -5.74
CA TYR A 22 -2.90 21.79 -5.47
C TYR A 22 -1.70 22.46 -6.16
N ARG A 23 -0.53 21.81 -6.10
CA ARG A 23 0.69 22.29 -6.75
C ARG A 23 0.59 22.30 -8.29
N TYR A 24 -0.13 21.35 -8.87
CA TYR A 24 -0.40 21.27 -10.30
C TYR A 24 -1.47 22.28 -10.74
N CYS A 25 -2.64 22.27 -10.10
CA CYS A 25 -3.75 23.17 -10.33
C CYS A 25 -4.59 23.34 -9.05
N SER A 26 -4.42 24.49 -8.40
CA SER A 26 -5.14 24.85 -7.17
C SER A 26 -6.67 24.89 -7.35
N TYR A 27 -7.15 25.29 -8.52
CA TYR A 27 -8.58 25.33 -8.82
C TYR A 27 -9.18 23.93 -8.93
N ALA A 28 -8.48 22.99 -9.58
CA ALA A 28 -8.92 21.60 -9.66
C ALA A 28 -8.98 20.95 -8.28
N TRP A 29 -7.98 21.20 -7.42
CA TRP A 29 -8.00 20.77 -6.02
C TRP A 29 -9.21 21.32 -5.25
N TRP A 30 -9.51 22.62 -5.42
CA TRP A 30 -10.65 23.26 -4.77
C TRP A 30 -11.97 22.65 -5.23
N LEU A 31 -12.16 22.46 -6.54
CA LEU A 31 -13.35 21.80 -7.10
C LEU A 31 -13.52 20.39 -6.54
N GLN A 32 -12.45 19.61 -6.45
CA GLN A 32 -12.52 18.27 -5.87
C GLN A 32 -12.96 18.30 -4.40
N ARG A 33 -12.51 19.30 -3.62
CA ARG A 33 -13.00 19.52 -2.25
C ARG A 33 -14.46 19.98 -2.18
N CYS A 34 -14.98 20.58 -3.23
CA CYS A 34 -16.40 20.88 -3.38
C CYS A 34 -17.24 19.67 -3.82
N GLY A 35 -16.65 18.49 -4.02
CA GLY A 35 -17.34 17.26 -4.41
C GLY A 35 -17.38 16.99 -5.91
N TYR A 36 -16.61 17.75 -6.72
CA TYR A 36 -16.45 17.46 -8.14
C TYR A 36 -15.40 16.38 -8.35
N GLU A 37 -15.85 15.16 -8.59
CA GLU A 37 -14.97 14.02 -8.85
C GLU A 37 -14.34 14.10 -10.25
N PRO A 38 -13.04 13.80 -10.40
CA PRO A 38 -12.41 13.73 -11.71
C PRO A 38 -12.99 12.58 -12.53
N GLU A 39 -13.25 12.84 -13.81
CA GLU A 39 -13.72 11.83 -14.76
C GLU A 39 -12.59 11.48 -15.73
N SER A 40 -12.22 10.21 -15.78
CA SER A 40 -11.24 9.69 -16.72
C SER A 40 -11.46 8.19 -16.94
N GLN A 41 -11.31 7.75 -18.18
CA GLN A 41 -11.38 6.33 -18.56
C GLN A 41 -10.25 5.51 -17.91
N SER A 42 -9.17 6.16 -17.47
CA SER A 42 -8.00 5.51 -16.88
C SER A 42 -8.07 5.33 -15.36
N LEU A 43 -9.08 5.90 -14.68
CA LEU A 43 -9.18 5.85 -13.21
C LEU A 43 -9.35 4.42 -12.67
N GLU A 44 -10.39 3.72 -13.12
CA GLU A 44 -10.66 2.35 -12.65
C GLU A 44 -9.55 1.36 -13.04
N PRO A 45 -9.05 1.34 -14.30
CA PRO A 45 -7.89 0.53 -14.64
C PRO A 45 -6.67 0.83 -13.77
N GLY A 46 -6.38 2.11 -13.50
CA GLY A 46 -5.28 2.51 -12.63
C GLY A 46 -5.43 1.99 -11.19
N LYS A 47 -6.62 2.08 -10.61
CA LYS A 47 -6.92 1.50 -9.28
C LYS A 47 -6.70 0.00 -9.25
N HIS A 48 -7.16 -0.72 -10.27
CA HIS A 48 -6.98 -2.17 -10.37
C HIS A 48 -5.49 -2.55 -10.38
N VAL A 49 -4.66 -1.83 -11.12
CA VAL A 49 -3.20 -2.06 -11.15
C VAL A 49 -2.57 -1.82 -9.78
N HIS A 50 -2.93 -0.73 -9.09
CA HIS A 50 -2.43 -0.46 -7.74
C HIS A 50 -2.81 -1.55 -6.73
N VAL A 51 -4.06 -2.03 -6.76
CA VAL A 51 -4.52 -3.12 -5.89
C VAL A 51 -3.80 -4.43 -6.22
N ALA A 52 -3.64 -4.76 -7.51
CA ALA A 52 -2.93 -5.97 -7.94
C ALA A 52 -1.46 -5.97 -7.49
N LEU A 53 -0.79 -4.83 -7.60
CA LEU A 53 0.58 -4.66 -7.12
C LEU A 53 0.67 -4.79 -5.59
N GLY A 54 -0.22 -4.13 -4.84
CA GLY A 54 -0.28 -4.25 -3.38
C GLY A 54 -0.45 -5.70 -2.94
N ASN A 55 -1.39 -6.43 -3.55
CA ASN A 55 -1.60 -7.86 -3.29
C ASN A 55 -0.38 -8.73 -3.61
N THR A 56 0.42 -8.32 -4.58
CA THR A 56 1.66 -9.01 -4.96
C THR A 56 2.72 -8.80 -3.89
N ILE A 57 2.93 -7.55 -3.47
CA ILE A 57 3.87 -7.18 -2.41
C ILE A 57 3.52 -7.92 -1.10
N ASP A 58 2.26 -7.92 -0.70
CA ASP A 58 1.79 -8.62 0.51
C ASP A 58 2.09 -10.13 0.47
N LYS A 59 1.96 -10.76 -0.70
CA LYS A 59 2.30 -12.18 -0.88
C LYS A 59 3.80 -12.41 -0.76
N PHE A 60 4.63 -11.51 -1.28
CA PHE A 60 6.08 -11.59 -1.12
C PHE A 60 6.52 -11.43 0.32
N ASP A 61 5.94 -10.47 1.05
CA ASP A 61 6.27 -10.26 2.46
C ASP A 61 5.96 -11.50 3.31
N LYS A 62 4.79 -12.13 3.09
CA LYS A 62 4.45 -13.41 3.73
C LYS A 62 5.48 -14.50 3.46
N LYS A 63 5.95 -14.63 2.20
CA LYS A 63 6.97 -15.63 1.84
C LYS A 63 8.32 -15.34 2.51
N LEU A 64 8.73 -14.07 2.58
CA LEU A 64 9.95 -13.67 3.26
C LEU A 64 9.89 -14.01 4.75
N ARG A 65 8.75 -13.78 5.41
CA ARG A 65 8.54 -14.16 6.81
C ARG A 65 8.69 -15.67 7.03
N TYR A 66 8.14 -16.51 6.15
CA TYR A 66 8.35 -17.96 6.24
C TYR A 66 9.82 -18.35 6.01
N SER A 67 10.50 -17.70 5.04
CA SER A 67 11.92 -17.94 4.80
C SER A 67 12.78 -17.62 6.02
N GLN A 68 12.49 -16.51 6.72
CA GLN A 68 13.18 -16.16 7.97
C GLN A 68 12.95 -17.21 9.06
N TRP A 69 11.72 -17.73 9.20
CA TRP A 69 11.42 -18.82 10.12
C TRP A 69 12.22 -20.09 9.81
N TYR A 70 12.28 -20.49 8.54
CA TYR A 70 13.07 -21.66 8.14
C TYR A 70 14.57 -21.46 8.37
N ALA A 71 15.08 -20.25 8.13
CA ALA A 71 16.48 -19.91 8.39
C ALA A 71 16.82 -20.02 9.88
N LEU A 72 15.92 -19.55 10.76
CA LEU A 72 16.08 -19.64 12.21
C LEU A 72 16.01 -21.10 12.69
N LEU A 73 15.07 -21.88 12.17
CA LEU A 73 14.94 -23.29 12.51
C LEU A 73 16.17 -24.08 12.06
N GLY A 74 16.66 -23.81 10.85
CA GLY A 74 17.90 -24.40 10.32
C GLY A 74 19.14 -24.04 11.16
N SER A 75 19.27 -22.79 11.60
CA SER A 75 20.40 -22.38 12.44
C SER A 75 20.36 -23.04 13.82
N VAL A 76 19.18 -23.18 14.44
CA VAL A 76 19.02 -23.91 15.71
C VAL A 76 19.45 -25.37 15.57
N VAL A 77 19.00 -26.07 14.53
CA VAL A 77 19.41 -27.46 14.26
C VAL A 77 20.92 -27.57 14.08
N LEU A 78 21.52 -26.63 13.34
CA LEU A 78 22.96 -26.60 13.12
C LEU A 78 23.75 -26.39 14.42
N CYS A 79 23.29 -25.48 15.29
CA CYS A 79 23.88 -25.25 16.60
C CYS A 79 23.81 -26.52 17.48
N ILE A 80 22.67 -27.21 17.50
CA ILE A 80 22.51 -28.48 18.25
C ILE A 80 23.46 -29.54 17.72
N ALA A 81 23.57 -29.70 16.40
CA ALA A 81 24.49 -30.65 15.79
C ALA A 81 25.95 -30.33 16.16
N PHE A 82 26.32 -29.05 16.12
CA PHE A 82 27.67 -28.60 16.49
C PHE A 82 27.99 -28.87 17.96
N LEU A 83 27.03 -28.59 18.86
CA LEU A 83 27.15 -28.92 20.28
C LEU A 83 27.32 -30.43 20.47
N LEU A 84 26.51 -31.27 19.84
CA LEU A 84 26.60 -32.73 19.97
C LEU A 84 27.96 -33.28 19.48
N VAL A 85 28.55 -32.69 18.45
CA VAL A 85 29.87 -33.07 17.94
C VAL A 85 30.99 -32.64 18.89
N PHE A 86 30.93 -31.44 19.46
CA PHE A 86 31.97 -30.89 20.34
C PHE A 86 31.85 -31.32 21.80
N TRP A 87 30.66 -31.75 22.24
CA TRP A 87 30.42 -32.23 23.61
C TRP A 87 30.58 -33.75 23.75
N ARG A 88 30.92 -34.44 22.64
CA ARG A 88 31.36 -35.83 22.61
C ARG A 88 32.88 -35.91 22.70
#